data_AF-A0A7V9S5I7-F1
#
_entry.id   AF-A0A7V9S5I7-F1
#
_cell.length_a   1.000
_cell.length_b   1.000
_cell.length_c   1.000
_cell.angle_alpha   90.00
_cell.angle_beta   90.00
_cell.angle_gamma   90.00
#
_symmetry.space_group_name_H-M   'P 1'
#
loop_
_entity.id
_entity.type
_entity.pdbx_description
1 polymer ?
#
loop_
_entity_poly.entity_id
_entity_poly.type
_entity_poly.pdbx_seq_one_letter_code
_entity_poly.pdbx_strand_id
1 'polypeptide(L)'
;MTADLKTPAALGYRMPAEWEPHAATWLSWPRRETISFPDALDRVMPTFHQMVAALIAAEPVCINVCNGAHEAEARAALDGLELERVTFYRIPSNEPWCRDHGPIFLARAAQPKLAIVDWGHNAWGGKYPPFDLDDVVPTRIAEALELPVFDGGMILEGGSIEVNG
;
A
#
# COMPACT_ATOMS: atom_id res chain seq x y z
N MET A 1 0.31 -1.79 -33.13
CA MET A 1 -0.06 -3.20 -32.90
C MET A 1 -0.42 -3.31 -31.43
N THR A 2 -1.70 -3.31 -31.10
CA THR A 2 -2.15 -3.56 -29.73
C THR A 2 -1.89 -5.03 -29.45
N ALA A 3 -0.88 -5.33 -28.62
CA ALA A 3 -0.82 -6.65 -28.03
C ALA A 3 -2.18 -6.89 -27.35
N ASP A 4 -2.81 -8.04 -27.60
CA ASP A 4 -3.97 -8.50 -26.83
C ASP A 4 -3.52 -8.59 -25.36
N LEU A 5 -3.66 -7.49 -24.62
CA LEU A 5 -3.36 -7.45 -23.20
C LEU A 5 -4.40 -8.33 -22.51
N LYS A 6 -4.01 -9.58 -22.23
CA LYS A 6 -4.84 -10.51 -21.49
C LYS A 6 -5.07 -9.93 -20.10
N THR A 7 -6.34 -9.84 -19.71
CA THR A 7 -6.72 -9.42 -18.36
C THR A 7 -6.13 -10.38 -17.32
N PRO A 8 -5.95 -9.93 -16.06
CA PRO A 8 -5.48 -10.82 -15.01
C PRO A 8 -6.33 -12.09 -14.87
N ALA A 9 -7.66 -11.96 -14.95
CA ALA A 9 -8.59 -13.08 -14.91
C ALA A 9 -8.36 -14.10 -16.04
N ALA A 10 -8.10 -13.63 -17.27
CA ALA A 10 -7.77 -14.52 -18.40
C ALA A 10 -6.43 -15.25 -18.22
N LEU A 11 -5.57 -14.76 -17.31
CA LEU A 11 -4.31 -15.39 -16.91
C LEU A 11 -4.46 -16.22 -15.62
N GLY A 12 -5.68 -16.37 -15.09
CA GLY A 12 -6.02 -17.17 -13.91
C GLY A 12 -5.80 -16.46 -12.57
N TYR A 13 -5.56 -15.15 -12.56
CA TYR A 13 -5.49 -14.36 -11.35
C TYR A 13 -6.87 -14.01 -10.80
N ARG A 14 -6.96 -13.90 -9.47
CA ARG A 14 -8.09 -13.31 -8.75
C ARG A 14 -7.59 -12.46 -7.59
N MET A 15 -8.42 -11.54 -7.10
CA MET A 15 -8.19 -10.87 -5.82
C MET A 15 -8.67 -11.83 -4.71
N PRO A 16 -7.77 -12.31 -3.83
CA PRO A 16 -8.18 -13.11 -2.68
C PRO A 16 -9.13 -12.33 -1.76
N ALA A 17 -9.94 -13.04 -0.99
CA ALA A 17 -10.69 -12.39 0.09
C ALA A 17 -9.73 -11.90 1.19
N GLU A 18 -10.07 -10.83 1.90
CA GLU A 18 -9.22 -10.24 2.96
C GLU A 18 -9.03 -11.16 4.18
N TRP A 19 -9.81 -12.24 4.31
CA TRP A 19 -9.63 -13.27 5.35
C TRP A 19 -8.78 -14.46 4.91
N GLU A 20 -8.33 -14.52 3.65
CA GLU A 20 -7.36 -15.53 3.21
C GLU A 20 -5.98 -15.24 3.82
N PRO A 21 -5.08 -16.24 3.95
CA PRO A 21 -3.77 -16.04 4.58
C PRO A 21 -2.92 -14.96 3.89
N HIS A 22 -2.37 -14.04 4.69
CA HIS A 22 -1.51 -12.96 4.22
C HIS A 22 -0.02 -13.25 4.41
N ALA A 23 0.80 -12.58 3.60
CA ALA A 23 2.25 -12.55 3.77
C ALA A 23 2.71 -11.35 4.61
N ALA A 24 2.03 -10.20 4.49
CA ALA A 24 2.30 -8.97 5.23
C ALA A 24 1.15 -7.96 5.06
N THR A 25 1.05 -7.00 5.97
CA THR A 25 0.20 -5.80 5.82
C THR A 25 1.06 -4.61 5.38
N TRP A 26 0.57 -3.84 4.39
CA TRP A 26 1.22 -2.62 3.91
C TRP A 26 0.60 -1.35 4.50
N LEU A 27 1.44 -0.41 4.90
CA LEU A 27 1.07 0.92 5.38
C LEU A 27 1.86 2.00 4.64
N SER A 28 1.30 3.20 4.55
CA SER A 28 2.04 4.40 4.14
C SER A 28 2.14 5.32 5.34
N TRP A 29 3.37 5.66 5.75
CA TRP A 29 3.57 6.37 7.02
C TRP A 29 3.15 7.84 6.90
N PRO A 30 2.41 8.38 7.90
CA PRO A 30 1.94 9.75 7.84
C PRO A 30 3.09 10.74 8.01
N ARG A 31 2.97 11.90 7.35
CA ARG A 31 3.94 12.99 7.43
C ARG A 31 3.30 14.30 7.87
N ARG A 32 4.13 15.19 8.41
CA ARG A 32 3.67 16.46 8.99
C ARG A 32 3.21 17.46 7.93
N GLU A 33 3.82 17.41 6.75
CA GLU A 33 3.56 18.34 5.64
C GLU A 33 2.35 17.93 4.78
N THR A 34 1.53 16.99 5.25
CA THR A 34 0.39 16.41 4.50
C THR A 34 -0.94 17.01 4.93
N ILE A 35 -1.97 16.81 4.11
CA ILE A 35 -3.28 17.41 4.35
C ILE A 35 -4.17 16.58 5.28
N SER A 36 -3.81 15.32 5.56
CA SER A 36 -4.66 14.43 6.36
C SER A 36 -4.73 14.82 7.84
N PHE A 37 -3.64 15.34 8.41
CA PHE A 37 -3.55 15.64 9.85
C PHE A 37 -2.91 17.00 10.14
N PRO A 38 -3.44 18.11 9.61
CA PRO A 38 -2.88 19.44 9.83
C PRO A 38 -2.91 19.76 11.33
N ASP A 39 -1.75 20.10 11.89
CA ASP A 39 -1.52 20.40 13.32
C ASP A 39 -1.95 19.30 14.30
N ALA A 40 -2.27 18.10 13.80
CA ALA A 40 -2.81 17.00 14.58
C ALA A 40 -1.98 15.72 14.48
N LEU A 41 -0.89 15.71 13.70
CA LEU A 41 -0.06 14.53 13.50
C LEU A 41 0.35 13.89 14.83
N ASP A 42 0.90 14.68 15.76
CA ASP A 42 1.37 14.18 17.06
C ASP A 42 0.23 13.56 17.89
N ARG A 43 -1.02 13.97 17.66
CA ARG A 43 -2.22 13.38 18.32
C ARG A 43 -2.64 12.06 17.71
N VAL A 44 -2.36 11.81 16.43
CA VAL A 44 -2.71 10.55 15.74
C VAL A 44 -1.58 9.52 15.75
N MET A 45 -0.33 9.93 15.94
CA MET A 45 0.81 9.02 15.99
C MET A 45 0.66 7.87 17.02
N PRO A 46 0.10 8.08 18.22
CA PRO A 46 -0.15 6.98 19.15
C PRO A 46 -1.09 5.90 18.58
N THR A 47 -2.05 6.28 17.72
CA THR A 47 -2.94 5.33 17.04
C THR A 47 -2.19 4.54 15.98
N PHE A 48 -1.31 5.18 15.20
CA PHE A 48 -0.45 4.47 14.24
C PHE A 48 0.50 3.49 14.95
N HIS A 49 1.07 3.89 16.09
CA HIS A 49 1.88 3.01 16.92
C HIS A 49 1.10 1.78 17.39
N GLN A 50 -0.11 1.98 17.94
CA GLN A 50 -0.98 0.89 18.37
C GLN A 50 -1.42 -0.02 17.22
N MET A 51 -1.69 0.55 16.05
CA MET A 51 -2.03 -0.20 14.84
C MET A 51 -0.88 -1.13 14.42
N VAL A 52 0.35 -0.60 14.34
CA VAL A 52 1.52 -1.43 14.03
C VAL A 52 1.74 -2.49 15.11
N ALA A 53 1.65 -2.12 16.40
CA ALA A 53 1.78 -3.07 17.50
C ALA A 53 0.80 -4.24 17.41
N ALA A 54 -0.45 -3.98 17.00
CA ALA A 54 -1.45 -5.01 16.79
C ALA A 54 -1.14 -5.90 15.56
N LEU A 55 -0.74 -5.29 14.45
CA LEU A 55 -0.43 -6.00 13.21
C LEU A 55 0.79 -6.92 13.37
N ILE A 56 1.86 -6.42 13.99
CA ILE A 56 3.07 -7.21 14.22
C ILE A 56 2.87 -8.32 15.25
N ALA A 57 1.71 -8.46 15.89
CA ALA A 57 1.40 -9.67 16.65
C ALA A 57 1.03 -10.82 15.69
N ALA A 58 0.35 -10.52 14.58
CA ALA A 58 -0.16 -11.50 13.63
C ALA A 58 0.80 -11.77 12.47
N GLU A 59 1.29 -10.74 11.78
CA GLU A 59 2.03 -10.87 10.52
C GLU A 59 3.13 -9.79 10.37
N PRO A 60 4.07 -9.93 9.42
CA PRO A 60 5.00 -8.86 9.08
C PRO A 60 4.27 -7.59 8.60
N VAL A 61 4.88 -6.43 8.85
CA VAL A 61 4.37 -5.13 8.40
C VAL A 61 5.37 -4.48 7.45
N CYS A 62 4.90 -4.03 6.30
CA CYS A 62 5.66 -3.26 5.33
C CYS A 62 5.23 -1.78 5.41
N ILE A 63 6.17 -0.85 5.55
CA ILE A 63 5.86 0.58 5.72
C ILE A 63 6.57 1.39 4.62
N ASN A 64 5.78 2.09 3.82
CA ASN A 64 6.26 3.07 2.84
C ASN A 64 6.71 4.35 3.55
N VAL A 65 7.93 4.80 3.25
CA VAL A 65 8.55 6.03 3.74
C VAL A 65 9.21 6.79 2.59
N CYS A 66 9.26 8.12 2.68
CA CYS A 66 9.70 8.95 1.57
C CYS A 66 11.21 9.01 1.40
N ASN A 67 11.94 8.95 2.51
CA ASN A 67 13.39 9.07 2.56
C ASN A 67 13.91 8.55 3.92
N GLY A 68 15.23 8.60 4.12
CA GLY A 68 15.85 8.11 5.35
C GLY A 68 15.50 8.90 6.61
N ALA A 69 15.17 10.20 6.51
CA ALA A 69 14.75 10.99 7.66
C ALA A 69 13.33 10.59 8.10
N HIS A 70 12.42 10.43 7.13
CA HIS A 70 11.07 9.93 7.39
C HIS A 70 11.10 8.50 7.95
N GLU A 71 12.01 7.64 7.47
CA GLU A 71 12.24 6.31 8.07
C GLU A 71 12.69 6.41 9.54
N ALA A 72 13.62 7.31 9.85
CA ALA A 72 14.10 7.51 11.22
C ALA A 72 12.98 8.01 12.15
N GLU A 73 12.11 8.91 11.67
CA GLU A 73 10.92 9.36 12.41
C GLU A 73 9.94 8.21 12.67
N ALA A 74 9.67 7.38 11.66
CA ALA A 74 8.80 6.21 11.81
C ALA A 74 9.38 5.22 12.83
N ARG A 75 10.69 4.95 12.76
CA ARG A 75 11.38 4.09 13.75
C ARG A 75 11.29 4.64 15.16
N ALA A 76 11.48 5.96 15.35
CA ALA A 76 11.36 6.59 16.65
C ALA A 76 9.91 6.52 17.19
N ALA A 77 8.91 6.71 16.33
CA ALA A 77 7.50 6.58 16.72
C ALA A 77 7.09 5.13 17.02
N LEU A 78 7.84 4.15 16.54
CA LEU A 78 7.64 2.71 16.78
C LEU A 78 8.60 2.14 17.85
N ASP A 79 9.27 3.00 18.61
CA ASP A 79 10.15 2.58 19.71
C ASP A 79 9.40 1.66 20.70
N GLY A 80 10.09 0.62 21.17
CA GLY A 80 9.51 -0.41 22.03
C GLY A 80 8.74 -1.53 21.32
N LEU A 81 8.62 -1.52 19.99
CA LEU A 81 8.07 -2.64 19.20
C LEU A 81 9.17 -3.54 18.63
N GLU A 82 8.81 -4.78 18.28
CA GLU A 82 9.69 -5.74 17.58
C GLU A 82 9.90 -5.32 16.12
N LEU A 83 10.82 -4.38 15.88
CA LEU A 83 11.08 -3.83 14.55
C LEU A 83 11.64 -4.86 13.56
N GLU A 84 12.09 -6.03 13.99
CA GLU A 84 12.44 -7.13 13.06
C GLU A 84 11.23 -7.63 12.26
N ARG A 85 10.00 -7.39 12.76
CA ARG A 85 8.75 -7.68 12.04
C ARG A 85 8.30 -6.55 11.12
N VAL A 86 9.05 -5.45 11.06
CA VAL A 86 8.73 -4.26 10.26
C VAL A 86 9.80 -4.06 9.18
N THR A 87 9.38 -4.06 7.92
CA THR A 87 10.24 -3.73 6.78
C THR A 87 9.87 -2.36 6.23
N PHE A 88 10.85 -1.46 6.15
CA PHE A 88 10.66 -0.13 5.58
C PHE A 88 11.02 -0.12 4.09
N TYR A 89 10.16 0.44 3.27
CA TYR A 89 10.37 0.64 1.84
C TYR A 89 10.44 2.13 1.53
N ARG A 90 11.49 2.55 0.81
CA ARG A 90 11.66 3.95 0.39
C ARG A 90 10.80 4.27 -0.83
N ILE A 91 9.49 4.27 -0.60
CA ILE A 91 8.44 4.54 -1.57
C ILE A 91 7.70 5.79 -1.07
N PRO A 92 7.95 6.97 -1.65
CA PRO A 92 7.21 8.17 -1.30
C PRO A 92 5.72 8.03 -1.66
N SER A 93 4.85 8.49 -0.77
CA SER A 93 3.41 8.70 -0.99
C SER A 93 3.08 10.16 -0.67
N ASN A 94 1.98 10.74 -1.11
CA ASN A 94 1.50 12.04 -0.61
C ASN A 94 0.79 11.85 0.73
N GLU A 95 -0.13 10.90 0.84
CA GLU A 95 -0.98 10.70 2.01
C GLU A 95 -0.79 9.30 2.64
N PRO A 96 -1.30 9.04 3.87
CA PRO A 96 -1.10 7.75 4.55
C PRO A 96 -2.17 6.68 4.22
N TRP A 97 -3.04 6.91 3.22
CA TRP A 97 -4.22 6.07 2.95
C TRP A 97 -3.92 4.86 2.05
N CYS A 98 -3.01 4.01 2.52
CA CYS A 98 -2.53 2.84 1.77
C CYS A 98 -3.63 1.85 1.36
N ARG A 99 -4.82 1.90 1.97
CA ARG A 99 -6.00 1.15 1.51
C ARG A 99 -6.45 1.58 0.12
N ASP A 100 -6.39 2.87 -0.18
CA ASP A 100 -7.01 3.46 -1.36
C ASP A 100 -6.03 3.58 -2.52
N HIS A 101 -4.80 4.02 -2.25
CA HIS A 101 -3.74 4.16 -3.25
C HIS A 101 -2.77 2.97 -3.29
N GLY A 102 -2.87 2.04 -2.32
CA GLY A 102 -1.94 0.92 -2.23
C GLY A 102 -2.23 -0.20 -3.22
N PRO A 103 -1.38 -1.23 -3.23
CA PRO A 103 -1.44 -2.29 -4.22
C PRO A 103 -2.65 -3.20 -3.98
N ILE A 104 -3.44 -3.45 -5.01
CA ILE A 104 -4.37 -4.58 -5.02
C ILE A 104 -3.61 -5.81 -5.54
N PHE A 105 -3.24 -6.69 -4.61
CA PHE A 105 -2.58 -7.94 -4.93
C PHE A 105 -3.57 -8.95 -5.53
N LEU A 106 -3.09 -9.64 -6.58
CA LEU A 106 -3.79 -10.76 -7.18
C LEU A 106 -2.98 -12.05 -6.97
N ALA A 107 -3.69 -13.16 -6.82
CA ALA A 107 -3.11 -14.48 -6.66
C ALA A 107 -3.62 -15.48 -7.71
N ARG A 108 -2.77 -16.45 -8.06
CA ARG A 108 -3.12 -17.63 -8.85
C ARG A 108 -2.28 -18.85 -8.46
N ALA A 109 -2.66 -20.02 -8.97
CA ALA A 109 -1.89 -21.25 -8.74
C ALA A 109 -0.60 -21.34 -9.57
N ALA A 110 -0.61 -20.82 -10.80
CA ALA A 110 0.53 -20.85 -11.73
C ALA A 110 1.58 -19.77 -11.41
N GLN A 111 2.82 -19.96 -11.88
CA GLN A 111 3.86 -18.94 -11.72
C GLN A 111 3.79 -17.83 -12.79
N PRO A 112 4.09 -16.56 -12.47
CA PRO A 112 4.23 -16.02 -11.11
C PRO A 112 2.92 -16.10 -10.31
N LYS A 113 3.01 -16.47 -9.03
CA LYS A 113 1.85 -16.66 -8.14
C LYS A 113 1.14 -15.37 -7.76
N LEU A 114 1.88 -14.27 -7.66
CA LEU A 114 1.37 -12.96 -7.30
C LEU A 114 1.55 -11.99 -8.47
N ALA A 115 0.68 -10.99 -8.50
CA ALA A 115 0.78 -9.80 -9.34
C ALA A 115 0.09 -8.64 -8.62
N ILE A 116 0.27 -7.42 -9.09
CA ILE A 116 -0.43 -6.23 -8.62
C ILE A 116 -1.27 -5.67 -9.76
N VAL A 117 -2.47 -5.17 -9.45
CA VAL A 117 -3.16 -4.23 -10.32
C VAL A 117 -2.89 -2.82 -9.80
N ASP A 118 -2.37 -1.98 -10.68
CA ASP A 118 -2.21 -0.56 -10.45
C ASP A 118 -3.43 0.16 -11.04
N TRP A 119 -4.32 0.59 -10.17
CA TRP A 119 -5.46 1.41 -10.55
C TRP A 119 -5.05 2.87 -10.44
N GLY A 120 -5.58 3.71 -11.32
CA GLY A 120 -5.34 5.13 -11.17
C GLY A 120 -5.93 5.64 -9.84
N HIS A 121 -5.20 6.50 -9.17
CA HIS A 121 -5.61 7.21 -7.97
C HIS A 121 -5.67 8.72 -8.26
N ASN A 122 -6.71 9.39 -7.79
CA ASN A 122 -6.86 10.84 -8.00
C ASN A 122 -7.27 11.61 -6.75
N ALA A 123 -6.95 11.10 -5.55
CA ALA A 123 -7.37 11.68 -4.27
C ALA A 123 -8.89 11.90 -4.17
N TRP A 124 -9.65 10.82 -4.38
CA TRP A 124 -11.10 10.73 -4.22
C TRP A 124 -11.88 11.80 -5.02
N GLY A 125 -11.58 11.89 -6.31
CA GLY A 125 -12.20 12.81 -7.25
C GLY A 125 -11.48 14.15 -7.41
N GLY A 126 -10.15 14.17 -7.26
CA GLY A 126 -9.32 15.36 -7.43
C GLY A 126 -9.41 16.36 -6.27
N LYS A 127 -9.87 15.92 -5.10
CA LYS A 127 -10.12 16.81 -3.95
C LYS A 127 -8.84 17.32 -3.32
N TYR A 128 -7.77 16.52 -3.38
CA TYR A 128 -6.54 16.80 -2.63
C TYR A 128 -5.28 16.60 -3.49
N PRO A 129 -5.02 17.50 -4.45
CA PRO A 129 -3.73 17.54 -5.10
C PRO A 129 -2.63 18.08 -4.15
N PRO A 130 -1.36 17.67 -4.32
CA PRO A 130 -0.87 16.66 -5.26
C PRO A 130 -1.11 15.22 -4.77
N PHE A 131 -1.30 14.28 -5.71
CA PHE A 131 -1.51 12.85 -5.47
C PHE A 131 -0.65 11.96 -6.38
N ASP A 132 0.31 12.55 -7.08
CA ASP A 132 1.19 11.88 -8.04
C ASP A 132 2.10 10.84 -7.40
N LEU A 133 2.45 11.01 -6.11
CA LEU A 133 3.23 10.01 -5.38
C LEU A 133 2.35 8.87 -4.86
N ASP A 134 1.07 9.15 -4.52
CA ASP A 134 0.11 8.12 -4.13
C ASP A 134 -0.21 7.19 -5.31
N ASP A 135 -0.46 7.77 -6.49
CA ASP A 135 -0.81 7.05 -7.73
C ASP A 135 0.24 6.02 -8.17
N VAL A 136 1.52 6.25 -7.86
CA VAL A 136 2.59 5.34 -8.26
C VAL A 136 2.97 4.30 -7.19
N VAL A 137 2.37 4.34 -6.00
CA VAL A 137 2.68 3.40 -4.91
C VAL A 137 2.55 1.93 -5.34
N PRO A 138 1.49 1.48 -6.04
CA PRO A 138 1.35 0.08 -6.45
C PRO A 138 2.48 -0.37 -7.38
N THR A 139 2.81 0.44 -8.40
CA THR A 139 3.95 0.18 -9.29
C THR A 139 5.27 0.08 -8.52
N ARG A 140 5.55 1.00 -7.59
CA ARG A 140 6.81 0.98 -6.81
C ARG A 140 6.92 -0.24 -5.89
N ILE A 141 5.80 -0.68 -5.31
CA ILE A 141 5.78 -1.89 -4.48
C ILE A 141 6.03 -3.12 -5.35
N ALA A 142 5.43 -3.18 -6.54
CA ALA A 142 5.67 -4.28 -7.47
C ALA A 142 7.13 -4.34 -7.92
N GLU A 143 7.77 -3.19 -8.20
CA GLU A 143 9.20 -3.12 -8.49
C GLU A 143 10.04 -3.66 -7.33
N ALA A 144 9.74 -3.24 -6.09
CA ALA A 144 10.46 -3.68 -4.90
C ALA A 144 10.30 -5.18 -4.59
N LEU A 145 9.19 -5.78 -5.02
CA LEU A 145 8.89 -7.20 -4.84
C LEU A 145 9.14 -8.05 -6.11
N GLU A 146 9.63 -7.45 -7.19
CA GLU A 146 9.83 -8.09 -8.50
C GLU A 146 8.56 -8.77 -9.04
N LEU A 147 7.39 -8.13 -8.86
CA LEU A 147 6.09 -8.65 -9.27
C LEU A 147 5.62 -8.06 -10.61
N PRO A 148 4.84 -8.81 -11.42
CA PRO A 148 4.12 -8.25 -12.55
C PRO A 148 3.10 -7.22 -12.11
N VAL A 149 2.96 -6.15 -12.90
CA VAL A 149 1.93 -5.11 -12.74
C VAL A 149 0.98 -5.13 -13.93
N PHE A 150 -0.31 -5.02 -13.66
CA PHE A 150 -1.34 -4.77 -14.64
C PHE A 150 -1.87 -3.35 -14.47
N ASP A 151 -2.00 -2.61 -15.57
CA ASP A 151 -2.72 -1.34 -15.58
C ASP A 151 -4.23 -1.60 -15.48
N GLY A 152 -4.87 -1.00 -14.48
CA GLY A 152 -6.32 -1.08 -14.28
C GLY A 152 -7.11 -0.27 -15.31
N GLY A 153 -6.49 0.72 -15.96
CA GLY A 153 -7.10 1.52 -17.03
C GLY A 153 -8.25 2.44 -16.59
N MET A 154 -8.47 2.58 -15.29
CA MET A 154 -9.48 3.47 -14.70
C MET A 154 -9.08 3.91 -13.29
N ILE A 155 -9.79 4.91 -12.76
CA ILE A 155 -9.67 5.34 -11.37
C ILE A 155 -10.48 4.38 -10.47
N LEU A 156 -9.83 3.83 -9.45
CA LEU A 156 -10.47 2.99 -8.44
C LEU A 156 -9.65 2.99 -7.15
N GLU A 157 -10.30 3.25 -6.02
CA GLU A 157 -9.70 3.14 -4.71
C GLU A 157 -10.02 1.78 -4.06
N GLY A 158 -9.04 1.12 -3.46
CA GLY A 158 -9.24 -0.19 -2.84
C GLY A 158 -10.31 -0.22 -1.73
N GLY A 159 -10.46 0.86 -0.96
CA GLY A 159 -11.52 0.98 0.06
C GLY A 159 -12.94 1.13 -0.50
N SER A 160 -13.10 1.26 -1.81
CA SER A 160 -14.42 1.36 -2.47
C SER A 160 -15.03 0.02 -2.87
N ILE A 161 -14.26 -1.07 -2.77
CA ILE A 161 -14.67 -2.42 -3.16
C ILE A 161 -14.40 -3.44 -2.05
N GLU A 162 -15.12 -4.56 -2.09
CA GLU A 162 -14.95 -5.71 -1.20
C GLU A 162 -15.17 -6.98 -2.04
N VAL A 163 -14.39 -8.03 -1.81
CA VAL A 163 -14.47 -9.29 -2.58
C VAL A 163 -14.54 -10.50 -1.66
N ASN A 164 -15.18 -11.57 -2.14
CA ASN A 164 -15.37 -12.81 -1.39
C ASN A 164 -14.40 -13.94 -1.79
N GLY A 165 -13.40 -13.66 -2.63
CA GLY A 165 -12.41 -14.61 -3.16
C GLY A 165 -12.84 -15.36 -4.42
#